data_AF-A0A5D0QKX5-F1
#
_entry.id   AF-A0A5D0QKX5-F1
#
_cell.length_a   1.000
_cell.length_b   1.000
_cell.length_c   1.000
_cell.angle_alpha   90.00
_cell.angle_beta   90.00
_cell.angle_gamma   90.00
#
_symmetry.space_group_name_H-M   'P 1'
#
loop_
_entity.id
_entity.type
_entity.pdbx_description
1 polymer ?
#
loop_
_entity_poly.entity_id
_entity_poly.type
_entity_poly.pdbx_seq_one_letter_code
_entity_poly.pdbx_strand_id
1 'polypeptide(L)' 'MTRPDETSQIKQRFIDQYPEENLRPDEVRLLPDGDVVIDRRVKYPNAQQLVVGRWKPGTGRPPFSLVND' A
#
# COMPACT_ATOMS: atom_id res chain seq x y z
N MET A 1 -8.00 -2.93 -14.96
CA MET A 1 -8.84 -3.24 -13.80
C MET A 1 -8.09 -4.24 -12.93
N THR A 2 -7.50 -3.79 -11.83
CA THR A 2 -6.89 -4.67 -10.81
C THR A 2 -8.01 -5.48 -10.16
N ARG A 3 -7.89 -6.80 -10.11
CA ARG A 3 -8.92 -7.65 -9.48
C ARG A 3 -8.96 -7.35 -7.96
N PRO A 4 -10.14 -7.37 -7.32
CA PRO A 4 -10.25 -7.10 -5.88
C PRO A 4 -9.34 -7.99 -5.02
N ASP A 5 -9.11 -9.24 -5.44
CA ASP A 5 -8.17 -10.18 -4.81
C ASP A 5 -6.70 -9.77 -4.90
N GLU A 6 -6.29 -9.08 -5.98
CA GLU A 6 -4.90 -8.64 -6.16
C GLU A 6 -4.59 -7.47 -5.22
N THR A 7 -5.52 -6.53 -5.09
CA THR A 7 -5.43 -5.41 -4.14
C THR A 7 -5.26 -5.90 -2.70
N SER A 8 -6.06 -6.87 -2.26
CA SER A 8 -5.97 -7.42 -0.90
C SER A 8 -4.63 -8.13 -0.65
N GLN A 9 -4.13 -8.88 -1.63
CA GLN A 9 -2.82 -9.54 -1.54
C GLN A 9 -1.67 -8.53 -1.48
N ILE A 10 -1.73 -7.46 -2.28
CA ILE A 10 -0.71 -6.38 -2.24
C ILE A 10 -0.69 -5.72 -0.87
N LYS A 11 -1.85 -5.37 -0.32
CA LYS A 11 -1.95 -4.77 1.02
C LYS A 11 -1.38 -5.68 2.10
N GLN A 12 -1.72 -6.98 2.07
CA GLN A 12 -1.19 -7.96 3.02
C GLN A 12 0.34 -8.07 2.95
N ARG A 13 0.91 -8.17 1.75
CA ARG A 13 2.37 -8.21 1.57
C ARG A 13 3.06 -6.94 2.03
N PHE A 14 2.43 -5.79 1.83
CA PHE A 14 2.95 -4.52 2.30
C PHE A 14 3.00 -4.47 3.83
N ILE A 15 1.93 -4.90 4.51
CA ILE A 15 1.88 -4.95 5.98
C ILE A 15 2.93 -5.93 6.53
N ASP A 16 3.07 -7.10 5.90
CA ASP A 16 4.06 -8.11 6.28
C ASP A 16 5.51 -7.61 6.16
N GLN A 17 5.78 -6.69 5.21
CA GLN A 17 7.07 -6.03 5.09
C GLN A 17 7.37 -4.99 6.17
N TYR A 18 6.34 -4.38 6.75
CA TYR A 18 6.47 -3.34 7.77
C TYR A 18 5.77 -3.75 9.07
N PRO A 19 6.21 -4.84 9.72
CA PRO A 19 5.58 -5.31 10.95
C PRO A 19 5.75 -4.31 12.10
N GLU A 20 6.82 -3.51 12.07
CA GLU A 20 7.11 -2.46 13.06
C GLU A 20 6.13 -1.27 13.00
N GLU A 21 5.57 -1.00 11.81
CA GLU A 21 4.64 0.11 11.60
C GLU A 21 3.23 -0.19 12.09
N ASN A 22 2.95 -1.46 12.43
CA ASN A 22 1.66 -1.95 12.94
C ASN A 22 0.46 -1.49 12.09
N LEU A 23 0.61 -1.61 10.77
CA LEU A 23 -0.33 -1.14 9.77
C LEU A 23 -1.51 -2.07 9.60
N ARG A 24 -2.70 -1.50 9.39
CA ARG A 24 -3.90 -2.26 9.03
C ARG A 24 -4.17 -2.24 7.52
N PRO A 25 -4.85 -3.26 6.97
CA PRO A 25 -5.25 -3.28 5.56
C PRO A 25 -6.13 -2.09 5.15
N ASP A 26 -6.92 -1.56 6.08
CA ASP A 26 -7.75 -0.37 5.88
C ASP A 26 -6.93 0.93 5.82
N GLU A 27 -5.76 0.98 6.46
CA GLU A 27 -4.85 2.13 6.40
C GLU A 27 -4.06 2.12 5.08
N VAL A 28 -3.85 0.97 4.44
CA VAL A 28 -3.13 0.90 3.16
C VAL A 28 -4.11 1.16 2.00
N ARG A 29 -3.86 2.21 1.22
CA ARG A 29 -4.63 2.56 0.02
C ARG A 29 -3.73 2.40 -1.21
N LEU A 30 -4.25 1.67 -2.20
CA LEU A 30 -3.64 1.58 -3.52
C LEU A 30 -4.31 2.60 -4.43
N LEU A 31 -3.55 3.58 -4.88
CA LEU A 31 -4.02 4.57 -5.83
C LEU A 31 -3.99 3.99 -7.25
N PRO A 32 -4.92 4.40 -8.12
CA PRO A 32 -4.97 3.93 -9.50
C PRO A 32 -3.74 4.28 -10.33
N ASP A 33 -2.98 5.32 -9.91
CA ASP A 33 -1.71 5.72 -10.54
C ASP A 33 -0.57 4.72 -10.28
N GLY A 34 -0.79 3.77 -9.37
CA GLY A 34 0.26 2.88 -8.91
C GLY A 34 0.91 3.34 -7.62
N ASP A 35 0.47 4.39 -6.93
CA ASP A 35 1.03 4.75 -5.64
C ASP A 35 0.42 3.90 -4.50
N VAL A 36 1.26 3.49 -3.55
CA VAL A 36 0.86 2.86 -2.28
C VAL A 36 0.95 3.92 -1.20
N VAL A 37 -0.16 4.17 -0.52
CA VAL A 37 -0.28 5.24 0.47
C VAL A 37 -0.76 4.65 1.78
N ILE A 38 -0.13 5.04 2.88
CA ILE A 38 -0.64 4.79 4.23
C ILE A 38 -1.50 5.99 4.63
N ASP A 39 -2.78 5.74 4.84
CA ASP A 39 -3.79 6.69 5.30
C ASP A 39 -4.20 6.36 6.73
N ARG A 40 -3.42 6.86 7.71
CA ARG A 40 -3.72 6.65 9.14
C ARG A 40 -4.89 7.52 9.63
N ARG A 41 -5.51 8.35 8.76
CA ARG A 41 -6.64 9.21 9.14
C ARG A 41 -7.87 8.45 9.59
N VAL A 42 -7.97 7.18 9.19
CA VAL A 42 -9.00 6.25 9.66
C VAL A 42 -8.96 6.10 11.19
N LYS A 43 -7.77 6.16 11.80
CA LYS A 43 -7.57 6.02 13.24
C LYS A 43 -7.26 7.35 13.94
N TYR A 44 -6.50 8.21 13.26
CA TYR A 44 -6.03 9.50 13.80
C TYR A 44 -6.40 10.62 12.82
N PRO A 45 -7.46 11.40 13.06
CA PRO A 45 -7.97 12.37 12.08
C PRO A 45 -6.95 13.44 11.66
N ASN A 46 -5.93 13.70 12.49
CA ASN A 46 -4.83 14.63 12.20
C ASN A 46 -3.59 13.97 11.57
N ALA A 47 -3.62 12.67 11.29
CA ALA A 47 -2.49 11.99 10.68
C ALA A 47 -2.35 12.37 9.22
N GLN A 48 -1.10 12.34 8.74
CA GLN A 48 -0.78 12.61 7.35
C GLN A 48 -0.92 11.33 6.52
N GLN A 49 -1.31 11.49 5.25
CA GLN A 49 -1.13 10.43 4.27
C GLN A 49 0.35 10.37 3.89
N LEU A 50 0.92 9.16 3.92
CA LEU A 50 2.32 8.93 3.55
C LEU A 50 2.37 8.04 2.32
N VAL A 51 2.95 8.53 1.23
CA VAL A 51 3.28 7.70 0.07
C VAL A 51 4.53 6.92 0.42
N VAL A 52 4.41 5.60 0.38
CA VAL A 52 5.45 4.66 0.86
C VAL A 52 6.01 3.77 -0.24
N GLY A 53 5.48 3.90 -1.45
CA GLY A 53 6.02 3.21 -2.60
C GLY A 53 5.11 3.27 -3.82
N ARG A 54 5.56 2.62 -4.88
CA ARG A 54 4.79 2.42 -6.11
C ARG A 54 4.58 0.95 -6.41
N TRP A 55 3.32 0.59 -6.65
CA TRP A 55 2.88 -0.65 -7.23
C TRP A 55 2.63 -0.47 -8.75
N LYS A 56 3.18 -1.35 -9.59
CA LYS A 56 2.91 -1.33 -11.03
C LYS A 56 1.84 -2.36 -11.39
N PRO A 57 0.61 -1.96 -11.77
CA PRO A 57 -0.38 -2.89 -12.29
C PRO A 57 0.13 -3.53 -13.60
N GLY A 58 0.21 -4.87 -13.65
CA GLY A 58 0.30 -5.61 -14.91
C GLY A 58 1.63 -6.31 -15.27
N THR A 59 2.65 -6.34 -14.40
CA THR A 59 3.95 -6.95 -14.76
C THR A 59 4.15 -8.41 -14.35
N GLY A 60 3.20 -9.08 -13.69
CA GLY A 60 3.34 -10.50 -13.29
C GLY A 60 4.55 -10.81 -12.38
N ARG A 61 5.25 -9.77 -11.90
CA ARG A 61 6.37 -9.79 -10.95
C ARG A 61 5.88 -9.25 -9.60
N PRO A 62 6.52 -9.65 -8.48
CA PRO A 62 6.12 -9.16 -7.15
C PRO A 62 6.01 -7.62 -7.17
N PRO A 63 4.89 -7.06 -6.68
CA PRO A 63 4.31 -5.85 -7.27
C PRO A 63 4.88 -4.53 -6.74
N PHE A 64 5.79 -4.54 -5.77
CA PHE A 64 6.35 -3.34 -5.18
C PHE A 64 7.85 -3.25 -5.49
N SER A 65 8.28 -2.09 -5.99
CA SER A 65 9.67 -1.65 -5.87
C SER A 65 9.64 -0.44 -4.98
N LEU A 66 10.28 -0.55 -3.82
CA LEU A 66 10.54 0.58 -2.94
C LEU A 66 11.45 1.53 -3.72
N VAL A 67 10.87 2.61 -4.24
CA VAL A 67 11.64 3.76 -4.68
C VAL A 67 12.04 4.49 -3.40
N ASN A 68 13.15 4.06 -2.79
CA ASN A 68 13.90 4.92 -1.88
C ASN A 68 14.80 5.78 -2.77
N ASP A 69 14.47 7.07 -2.90
CA ASP A 69 15.45 8.10 -3.29
C ASP A 69 16.07 8.66 -2.00
#